data_AF-A0A8T7BKS4-F1
#
_entry.id   AF-A0A8T7BKS4-F1
#
_cell.length_a   1.000
_cell.length_b   1.000
_cell.length_c   1.000
_cell.angle_alpha   90.00
_cell.angle_beta   90.00
_cell.angle_gamma   90.00
#
_symmetry.space_group_name_H-M   'P 1'
#
loop_
_entity.id
_entity.type
_entity.pdbx_description
1 polymer ?
#
loop_
_entity_poly.entity_id
_entity_poly.type
_entity_poly.pdbx_seq_one_letter_code
_entity_poly.pdbx_strand_id
1 'polypeptide(L)'
;MTEDIQQNEVDFEAEKLRIHNDLATLFGEDIVEQAELIDIADLNISDKMTGCISDGVVQLKKMKGKIESQRNLIEKLSQGEKLVLCMWILEMEILDKIQI
;
A
#
# COMPACT_ATOMS: atom_id res chain seq x y z
N MET A 1 4.90 -12.98 -33.29
CA MET A 1 4.23 -11.68 -33.00
C MET A 1 3.00 -11.83 -32.10
N THR A 2 2.75 -13.03 -31.54
CA THR A 2 1.67 -13.30 -30.56
C THR A 2 2.23 -13.63 -29.17
N GLU A 3 3.52 -13.92 -29.07
CA GLU A 3 4.18 -14.32 -27.81
C GLU A 3 4.47 -13.09 -26.90
N ASP A 4 4.74 -11.92 -27.48
CA ASP A 4 5.07 -10.70 -26.71
C ASP A 4 3.87 -10.10 -25.95
N ILE A 5 2.64 -10.33 -26.43
CA ILE A 5 1.42 -9.80 -25.80
C ILE A 5 1.06 -10.66 -24.57
N GLN A 6 1.23 -11.97 -24.66
CA GLN A 6 0.92 -12.88 -23.56
C GLN A 6 1.95 -12.80 -22.43
N GLN A 7 3.22 -12.55 -22.75
CA GLN A 7 4.27 -12.41 -21.73
C GLN A 7 4.08 -11.14 -20.87
N ASN A 8 3.67 -10.02 -21.49
CA ASN A 8 3.43 -8.77 -20.77
C ASN A 8 2.21 -8.81 -19.83
N GLU A 9 1.13 -9.54 -20.17
CA GLU A 9 -0.03 -9.71 -19.27
C GLU A 9 0.31 -10.58 -18.05
N VAL A 10 1.11 -11.64 -18.25
CA VAL A 10 1.55 -12.53 -17.16
C VAL A 10 2.46 -11.79 -16.18
N ASP A 11 3.35 -10.94 -16.68
CA ASP A 11 4.26 -10.15 -15.84
C ASP A 11 3.52 -9.07 -15.04
N PHE A 12 2.45 -8.48 -15.60
CA PHE A 12 1.61 -7.49 -14.92
C PHE A 12 0.79 -8.08 -13.77
N GLU A 13 0.13 -9.23 -13.99
CA GLU A 13 -0.66 -9.90 -12.95
C GLU A 13 0.23 -10.45 -11.82
N ALA A 14 1.43 -10.93 -12.14
CA ALA A 14 2.41 -11.38 -11.14
C ALA A 14 2.92 -10.23 -10.27
N GLU A 15 3.17 -9.06 -10.88
CA GLU A 15 3.56 -7.84 -10.16
C GLU A 15 2.44 -7.37 -9.23
N LYS A 16 1.21 -7.30 -9.73
CA LYS A 16 0.03 -6.91 -8.95
C LYS A 16 -0.17 -7.84 -7.75
N LEU A 17 -0.06 -9.15 -7.96
CA LEU A 17 -0.17 -10.15 -6.89
C LEU A 17 0.96 -10.01 -5.85
N ARG A 18 2.18 -9.67 -6.28
CA ARG A 18 3.29 -9.40 -5.36
C ARG A 18 2.99 -8.17 -4.50
N ILE A 19 2.59 -7.06 -5.12
CA ILE A 19 2.23 -5.82 -4.43
C ILE A 19 1.13 -6.06 -3.40
N HIS A 20 0.09 -6.81 -3.79
CA HIS A 20 -1.00 -7.20 -2.91
C HIS A 20 -0.47 -7.97 -1.68
N ASN A 21 0.32 -9.02 -1.89
CA ASN A 21 0.84 -9.85 -0.80
C ASN A 21 1.75 -9.07 0.18
N ASP A 22 2.57 -8.18 -0.36
CA ASP A 22 3.43 -7.30 0.42
C ASP A 22 2.56 -6.37 1.28
N LEU A 23 1.56 -5.72 0.70
CA LEU A 23 0.64 -4.87 1.44
C LEU A 23 -0.18 -5.64 2.47
N ALA A 24 -0.66 -6.84 2.15
CA ALA A 24 -1.41 -7.69 3.06
C ALA A 24 -0.55 -8.08 4.27
N THR A 25 0.75 -8.32 4.04
CA THR A 25 1.73 -8.59 5.11
C THR A 25 1.92 -7.39 6.04
N LEU A 26 1.74 -6.16 5.54
CA LEU A 26 1.98 -4.93 6.30
C LEU A 26 0.71 -4.35 6.94
N PHE A 27 -0.42 -4.39 6.23
CA PHE A 27 -1.68 -3.75 6.61
C PHE A 27 -2.77 -4.73 7.06
N GLY A 28 -2.66 -6.00 6.67
CA GLY A 28 -3.74 -6.99 6.80
C GLY A 28 -4.60 -7.05 5.55
N GLU A 29 -5.09 -8.25 5.23
CA GLU A 29 -5.89 -8.55 4.04
C GLU A 29 -7.13 -7.65 3.93
N ASP A 30 -7.83 -7.45 5.06
CA ASP A 30 -9.07 -6.68 5.13
C ASP A 30 -8.88 -5.22 4.72
N ILE A 31 -7.74 -4.62 5.08
CA ILE A 31 -7.41 -3.24 4.72
C ILE A 31 -7.05 -3.14 3.24
N VAL A 32 -6.33 -4.13 2.70
CA VAL A 32 -5.93 -4.14 1.28
C VAL A 32 -7.14 -4.30 0.38
N GLU A 33 -8.04 -5.26 0.67
CA GLU A 33 -9.29 -5.43 -0.07
C GLU A 33 -10.14 -4.15 -0.08
N GLN A 34 -10.24 -3.47 1.07
CA GLN A 34 -10.95 -2.19 1.15
C GLN A 34 -10.25 -1.09 0.34
N ALA A 35 -8.91 -1.05 0.35
CA ALA A 35 -8.14 -0.06 -0.38
C ALA A 35 -8.25 -0.23 -1.91
N GLU A 36 -8.45 -1.45 -2.40
CA GLU A 36 -8.69 -1.73 -3.82
C GLU A 36 -10.12 -1.39 -4.28
N LEU A 37 -11.09 -1.39 -3.36
CA LEU A 37 -12.50 -1.15 -3.67
C LEU A 37 -12.93 0.32 -3.56
N ILE A 38 -12.23 1.11 -2.75
CA ILE A 38 -12.60 2.50 -2.46
C ILE A 38 -11.79 3.43 -3.36
N ASP A 39 -12.44 4.33 -4.08
CA ASP A 39 -11.75 5.43 -4.77
C ASP A 39 -11.30 6.47 -3.73
N ILE A 40 -10.04 6.90 -3.80
CA ILE A 40 -9.51 7.93 -2.92
C ILE A 40 -10.25 9.28 -3.05
N ALA A 41 -10.86 9.53 -4.21
CA ALA A 41 -11.70 10.69 -4.46
C ALA A 41 -13.03 10.66 -3.66
N ASP A 42 -13.50 9.47 -3.29
CA ASP A 42 -14.72 9.28 -2.49
C ASP A 42 -14.45 9.38 -0.97
N LEU A 43 -13.19 9.43 -0.56
CA LEU A 43 -12.81 9.65 0.83
C LEU A 43 -12.92 11.12 1.19
N ASN A 44 -13.66 11.41 2.26
CA ASN A 44 -13.62 12.72 2.91
C ASN A 44 -12.30 12.86 3.70
N ILE A 45 -11.20 13.13 2.99
CA ILE A 45 -9.86 13.25 3.57
C ILE A 45 -9.79 14.53 4.42
N SER A 46 -9.67 14.34 5.72
CA SER A 46 -9.40 15.44 6.66
C SER A 46 -7.92 15.82 6.68
N ASP A 47 -7.60 17.04 7.12
CA ASP A 47 -6.20 17.48 7.33
C ASP A 47 -5.40 16.51 8.22
N LYS A 48 -6.06 15.88 9.18
CA LYS A 48 -5.46 14.86 10.05
C LYS A 48 -5.04 13.62 9.25
N MET A 49 -5.87 13.16 8.32
CA MET A 49 -5.54 12.03 7.44
C MET A 49 -4.40 12.36 6.48
N THR A 50 -4.39 13.56 5.90
CA THR A 50 -3.29 14.03 5.05
C THR A 50 -1.95 14.07 5.82
N GLY A 51 -1.97 14.55 7.07
CA GLY A 51 -0.81 14.49 7.96
C GLY A 51 -0.33 13.06 8.21
N CYS A 52 -1.27 12.13 8.44
CA CYS A 52 -0.96 10.71 8.60
C CYS A 52 -0.30 10.09 7.36
N ILE A 53 -0.71 10.47 6.14
CA ILE A 53 -0.08 9.99 4.91
C ILE A 53 1.39 10.45 4.87
N SER A 54 1.62 11.75 5.04
CA SER A 54 2.97 12.34 4.99
C SER A 54 3.90 11.69 6.03
N ASP A 55 3.47 11.66 7.28
CA ASP A 55 4.28 11.12 8.38
C ASP A 55 4.43 9.60 8.30
N GLY A 56 3.38 8.88 7.91
CA GLY A 56 3.37 7.43 7.74
C GLY A 56 4.34 7.00 6.65
N VAL A 57 4.28 7.61 5.46
CA VAL A 57 5.20 7.32 4.36
C VAL A 57 6.65 7.60 4.74
N VAL A 58 6.92 8.73 5.41
CA VAL A 58 8.29 9.07 5.86
C VAL A 58 8.80 8.05 6.88
N GLN A 59 7.96 7.61 7.81
CA GLN A 59 8.35 6.62 8.81
C GLN A 59 8.56 5.24 8.20
N LEU A 60 7.68 4.78 7.30
CA LEU A 60 7.84 3.52 6.58
C LEU A 60 9.14 3.49 5.77
N LYS A 61 9.48 4.59 5.08
CA LYS A 61 10.76 4.74 4.36
C LYS A 61 11.98 4.65 5.28
N LYS A 62 11.92 5.26 6.47
CA LYS A 62 12.99 5.15 7.49
C LYS A 62 13.16 3.73 8.04
N MET A 63 12.10 2.92 7.96
CA MET A 63 12.06 1.54 8.43
C MET A 63 12.16 0.51 7.28
N LYS A 64 12.63 0.92 6.10
CA LYS A 64 12.81 0.03 4.94
C LYS A 64 13.55 -1.25 5.31
N GLY A 65 13.02 -2.41 4.91
CA GLY A 65 13.56 -3.75 5.21
C GLY A 65 13.41 -4.19 6.67
N LYS A 66 12.58 -3.51 7.46
CA LYS A 66 12.31 -3.85 8.87
C LYS A 66 10.82 -4.10 9.07
N ILE A 67 10.32 -5.18 8.48
CA ILE A 67 8.89 -5.51 8.49
C ILE A 67 8.23 -5.48 9.86
N GLU A 68 8.88 -5.99 10.90
CA GLU A 68 8.32 -5.96 12.26
C GLU A 68 8.16 -4.53 12.79
N SER A 69 9.10 -3.63 12.46
CA SER A 69 8.99 -2.21 12.85
C SER A 69 7.91 -1.50 12.04
N GLN A 70 7.78 -1.83 10.76
CA GLN A 70 6.73 -1.29 9.89
C GLN A 70 5.35 -1.77 10.35
N ARG A 71 5.13 -3.06 10.64
CA ARG A 71 3.87 -3.56 11.22
C ARG A 71 3.53 -2.89 12.54
N ASN A 72 4.49 -2.79 13.46
CA ASN A 72 4.29 -2.10 14.74
C ASN A 72 3.89 -0.62 14.58
N LEU A 73 4.34 0.04 13.51
CA LEU A 73 3.89 1.39 13.17
C LEU A 73 2.44 1.36 12.68
N ILE A 74 2.13 0.47 11.73
CA ILE A 74 0.79 0.33 11.16
C ILE A 74 -0.23 -0.03 12.24
N GLU A 75 0.07 -0.96 13.14
CA GLU A 75 -0.82 -1.38 14.24
C GLU A 75 -1.27 -0.24 15.16
N LYS A 76 -0.46 0.83 15.27
CA LYS A 76 -0.78 2.02 16.08
C LYS A 76 -1.70 3.01 15.38
N LEU A 77 -1.89 2.88 14.07
CA LEU A 77 -2.78 3.73 13.30
C LEU A 77 -4.23 3.28 13.50
N SER A 78 -5.15 4.24 13.46
CA SER A 78 -6.59 3.93 13.40
C SER A 78 -6.93 3.25 12.07
N GLN A 79 -8.06 2.55 12.01
CA GLN A 79 -8.49 1.84 10.81
C GLN A 79 -8.57 2.75 9.57
N GLY A 80 -9.10 3.97 9.72
CA GLY A 80 -9.16 4.94 8.62
C GLY A 80 -7.78 5.45 8.19
N GLU A 81 -6.84 5.59 9.12
CA GLU A 81 -5.45 5.98 8.82
C GLU A 81 -4.70 4.85 8.10
N LYS A 82 -4.91 3.59 8.48
CA LYS A 82 -4.37 2.42 7.79
C LYS A 82 -4.86 2.34 6.35
N LEU A 83 -6.17 2.48 6.16
CA LEU A 83 -6.83 2.43 4.86
C LEU A 83 -6.28 3.51 3.93
N VAL A 84 -6.30 4.77 4.38
CA VAL A 84 -5.81 5.90 3.57
C VAL A 84 -4.33 5.77 3.24
N LEU A 85 -3.50 5.30 4.17
CA LEU A 85 -2.08 5.07 3.91
C LEU A 85 -1.85 3.92 2.93
N CYS A 86 -2.61 2.82 3.04
CA CYS A 86 -2.58 1.69 2.11
C CYS A 86 -2.97 2.12 0.69
N MET A 87 -4.08 2.85 0.55
CA MET A 87 -4.54 3.43 -0.72
C MET A 87 -3.50 4.35 -1.34
N TRP A 88 -2.86 5.21 -0.54
CA TRP A 88 -1.83 6.10 -1.04
C TRP A 88 -0.58 5.35 -1.53
N ILE A 89 -0.23 4.24 -0.88
CA ILE A 89 0.91 3.41 -1.28
C ILE A 89 0.61 2.66 -2.58
N LEU A 90 -0.62 2.15 -2.72
CA LEU A 90 -1.13 1.53 -3.95
C LEU A 90 -1.12 2.53 -5.12
N GLU A 91 -1.75 3.69 -4.95
CA GLU A 91 -1.93 4.69 -6.02
C GLU A 91 -0.61 5.31 -6.48
N MET A 92 0.32 5.54 -5.55
CA MET A 92 1.59 6.22 -5.87
C MET A 92 2.71 5.25 -6.27
N GLU A 93 2.43 3.95 -6.35
CA GLU A 93 3.39 2.88 -6.65
C GLU A 93 4.69 2.99 -5.81
N ILE A 94 4.58 3.49 -4.58
CA ILE A 94 5.75 3.75 -3.72
C ILE A 94 6.24 2.51 -3.00
N LEU A 95 5.70 1.33 -3.31
CA LEU A 95 6.06 0.05 -2.67
C LEU A 95 7.58 -0.22 -2.76
N ASP A 96 8.18 0.05 -3.91
CA ASP A 96 9.63 -0.09 -4.15
C ASP A 96 10.49 0.77 -3.21
N LYS A 97 9.92 1.87 -2.72
CA LYS A 97 10.59 2.80 -1.80
C LYS A 97 10.43 2.38 -0.34
N ILE A 98 9.50 1.49 -0.03
CA ILE A 98 9.24 0.99 1.33
C ILE A 98 9.59 -0.49 1.53
N GLN A 99 10.09 -1.20 0.49
CA GLN A 99 10.35 -2.65 0.45
C GLN A 99 10.42 -3.30 1.83
N ILE A 100 9.51 -4.25 2.00
CA ILE A 100 9.24 -5.04 3.20
C ILE A 100 10.39 -5.99 3.49
#